data_AF-A0A9E0B446-F1
#
_entry.id   AF-A0A9E0B446-F1
#
_cell.length_a   1.000
_cell.length_b   1.000
_cell.length_c   1.000
_cell.angle_alpha   90.00
_cell.angle_beta   90.00
_cell.angle_gamma   90.00
#
_symmetry.space_group_name_H-M   'P 1'
#
loop_
_entity.id
_entity.type
_entity.pdbx_description
1 polymer ?
#
loop_
_entity_poly.entity_id
_entity_poly.type
_entity_poly.pdbx_seq_one_letter_code
_entity_poly.pdbx_strand_id
1 'polypeptide(L)'
;MKKLISFLLVAILAVPAFAQSLDKVLKEYFDAVGQDKLVKIESIKATGNIVQMGIEIPFIMYNKRPNSYRTEGTFQGMTFIQAYNGTDGYTINPFSGSTEPQPLSPDELKSMKVQADIDGVLWNYKEKGNKVSLEADQDVEGTPCYTIKIITSDSDQYLYYIDKESYMSIKNSSIVKVQGADVESDTYMSNFLKVDGVVLPGKIESRYQGETTMVININSYELNTKLDDSLFGPPTK
;
A
#
# COMPACT_ATOMS: atom_id res chain seq x y z
N MET A 1 -34.21 -45.51 -48.09
CA MET A 1 -33.04 -44.63 -48.05
C MET A 1 -33.41 -43.34 -47.31
N LYS A 2 -33.17 -43.26 -46.00
CA LYS A 2 -33.46 -42.08 -45.17
C LYS A 2 -32.16 -41.29 -44.99
N LYS A 3 -32.08 -40.08 -45.55
CA LYS A 3 -30.93 -39.18 -45.38
C LYS A 3 -31.02 -38.53 -44.00
N LEU A 4 -30.10 -38.85 -43.09
CA LEU A 4 -29.89 -38.08 -41.86
C LEU A 4 -29.15 -36.79 -42.23
N ILE A 5 -29.79 -35.65 -41.98
CA ILE A 5 -29.16 -34.33 -42.01
C ILE A 5 -28.58 -34.10 -40.62
N SER A 6 -27.26 -34.10 -40.50
CA SER A 6 -26.55 -33.74 -39.27
C SER A 6 -26.46 -32.21 -39.19
N PHE A 7 -27.13 -31.62 -38.21
CA PHE A 7 -26.99 -30.21 -37.87
C PHE A 7 -25.75 -30.05 -36.99
N LEU A 8 -24.70 -29.43 -37.54
CA LEU A 8 -23.52 -29.05 -36.80
C LEU A 8 -23.85 -27.80 -35.97
N LEU A 9 -23.98 -27.97 -34.65
CA LEU A 9 -24.19 -26.86 -33.71
C LEU A 9 -22.84 -26.15 -33.50
N VAL A 10 -22.67 -24.99 -34.15
CA VAL A 10 -21.53 -24.09 -33.89
C VAL A 10 -21.82 -23.36 -32.58
N ALA A 11 -21.17 -23.79 -31.49
CA ALA A 11 -21.16 -23.05 -30.24
C ALA A 11 -20.28 -21.79 -30.41
N ILE A 12 -20.92 -20.63 -30.53
CA ILE A 12 -20.24 -19.34 -30.42
C ILE A 12 -19.84 -19.18 -28.96
N LEU A 13 -18.58 -19.45 -28.65
CA LEU A 13 -17.97 -19.06 -27.37
C LEU A 13 -17.93 -17.52 -27.33
N ALA A 14 -18.94 -16.93 -26.70
CA ALA A 14 -18.89 -15.53 -26.33
C ALA A 14 -17.75 -15.36 -25.30
N VAL A 15 -16.61 -14.85 -25.76
CA VAL A 15 -15.55 -14.37 -24.87
C VAL A 15 -16.17 -13.23 -24.05
N PRO A 16 -16.15 -13.28 -22.71
CA PRO A 16 -16.75 -12.23 -21.90
C PRO A 16 -16.04 -10.91 -22.18
N ALA A 17 -16.79 -9.91 -22.64
CA ALA A 17 -16.37 -8.54 -22.91
C ALA A 17 -16.00 -7.73 -21.65
N PHE A 18 -15.80 -8.41 -20.51
CA PHE A 18 -15.36 -7.81 -19.24
C PHE A 18 -13.84 -7.56 -19.17
N ALA A 19 -13.09 -8.00 -20.17
CA ALA A 19 -11.66 -7.73 -20.30
C ALA A 19 -11.39 -6.32 -20.84
N GLN A 20 -11.75 -5.27 -20.09
CA GLN A 20 -10.69 -4.28 -19.90
C GLN A 20 -9.61 -5.07 -19.18
N SER A 21 -8.54 -5.45 -19.89
CA SER A 21 -7.60 -6.42 -19.30
C SER A 21 -7.03 -5.82 -18.03
N LEU A 22 -6.94 -6.62 -16.96
CA LEU A 22 -6.19 -6.25 -15.76
C LEU A 22 -4.84 -5.62 -16.16
N ASP A 23 -4.18 -6.20 -17.17
CA ASP A 23 -2.95 -5.68 -17.77
C ASP A 23 -3.05 -4.23 -18.27
N LYS A 24 -4.17 -3.83 -18.87
CA LYS A 24 -4.40 -2.45 -19.30
C LYS A 24 -4.53 -1.53 -18.09
N VAL A 25 -5.35 -1.89 -17.10
CA VAL A 25 -5.53 -1.06 -15.89
C VAL A 25 -4.20 -0.92 -15.14
N LEU A 26 -3.46 -2.02 -14.97
CA LEU A 26 -2.15 -2.00 -14.35
C LEU A 26 -1.15 -1.17 -15.14
N LYS A 27 -1.14 -1.27 -16.48
CA LYS A 27 -0.27 -0.45 -17.31
C LYS A 27 -0.54 1.05 -17.11
N GLU A 28 -1.79 1.48 -17.17
CA GLU A 28 -2.15 2.89 -16.97
C GLU A 28 -1.85 3.35 -15.54
N TYR A 29 -2.09 2.50 -14.54
CA TYR A 29 -1.69 2.75 -13.14
C TYR A 29 -0.18 2.95 -13.01
N PHE A 30 0.63 2.05 -13.59
CA PHE A 30 2.10 2.13 -13.55
C PHE A 30 2.63 3.36 -14.29
N ASP A 31 2.02 3.72 -15.41
CA ASP A 31 2.37 4.94 -16.14
C ASP A 31 2.01 6.20 -15.33
N ALA A 32 0.86 6.21 -14.64
CA ALA A 32 0.40 7.32 -13.82
C ALA A 32 1.29 7.55 -12.59
N VAL A 33 1.69 6.49 -11.88
CA VAL A 33 2.57 6.60 -10.70
C VAL A 33 4.03 6.86 -11.07
N GLY A 34 4.43 6.68 -12.34
CA GLY A 34 5.82 6.80 -12.78
C GLY A 34 6.67 5.61 -12.35
N GLN A 35 6.14 4.40 -12.49
CA GLN A 35 6.73 3.16 -11.99
C GLN A 35 8.13 2.90 -12.56
N ASP A 36 8.38 3.24 -13.83
CA ASP A 36 9.68 3.08 -14.50
C ASP A 36 10.82 3.90 -13.85
N LYS A 37 10.45 4.96 -13.12
CA LYS A 37 11.35 5.78 -12.31
C LYS A 37 11.37 5.30 -10.86
N LEU A 38 10.20 4.95 -10.31
CA LEU A 38 10.07 4.44 -8.94
C LEU A 38 10.98 3.22 -8.67
N VAL A 39 11.06 2.30 -9.63
CA VAL A 39 11.91 1.10 -9.53
C VAL A 39 13.41 1.40 -9.49
N LYS A 40 13.83 2.63 -9.82
CA LYS A 40 15.24 3.08 -9.78
C LYS A 40 15.56 3.87 -8.52
N ILE A 41 14.56 4.16 -7.68
CA ILE A 41 14.74 4.89 -6.42
C ILE A 41 15.23 3.90 -5.37
N GLU A 42 16.38 4.18 -4.76
CA GLU A 42 16.98 3.34 -3.73
C GLU A 42 16.48 3.70 -2.32
N SER A 43 16.04 4.93 -2.12
CA SER A 43 15.54 5.41 -0.83
C SER A 43 14.57 6.58 -0.98
N ILE A 44 13.66 6.70 -0.03
CA ILE A 44 12.70 7.79 0.09
C ILE A 44 12.78 8.31 1.50
N LYS A 45 12.87 9.64 1.66
CA LYS A 45 12.65 10.33 2.92
C LYS A 45 11.42 11.21 2.77
N ALA A 46 10.48 11.12 3.69
CA ALA A 46 9.30 11.98 3.73
C ALA A 46 9.25 12.73 5.06
N THR A 47 8.76 13.96 5.02
CA THR A 47 8.47 14.74 6.23
C THR A 47 7.02 15.20 6.22
N GLY A 48 6.42 15.32 7.40
CA GLY A 48 5.01 15.64 7.49
C GLY A 48 4.52 15.62 8.93
N ASN A 49 3.20 15.51 9.09
CA ASN A 49 2.55 15.38 10.38
C ASN A 49 1.56 14.20 10.37
N ILE A 50 1.54 13.45 11.47
CA ILE A 50 0.51 12.47 11.78
C ILE A 50 -0.50 13.14 12.70
N VAL A 51 -1.77 13.07 12.34
CA VAL A 51 -2.90 13.52 13.16
C VAL A 51 -3.65 12.29 13.65
N GLN A 52 -3.67 12.09 14.96
CA GLN A 52 -4.35 10.96 15.61
C GLN A 52 -5.01 11.44 16.90
N MET A 53 -6.31 11.14 17.07
CA MET A 53 -7.10 11.58 18.24
C MET A 53 -7.02 13.10 18.53
N GLY A 54 -6.93 13.91 17.47
CA GLY A 54 -6.80 15.38 17.58
C GLY A 54 -5.40 15.89 17.95
N ILE A 55 -4.43 14.99 18.14
CA ILE A 55 -3.02 15.34 18.37
C ILE A 55 -2.29 15.33 17.03
N GLU A 56 -1.51 16.38 16.76
CA GLU A 56 -0.65 16.48 15.60
C GLU A 56 0.82 16.27 16.01
N ILE A 57 1.48 15.29 15.39
CA ILE A 57 2.85 14.89 15.67
C ILE A 57 3.68 15.01 14.40
N PRO A 58 4.71 15.88 14.36
CA PRO A 58 5.63 15.91 13.22
C PRO A 58 6.39 14.59 13.13
N PHE A 59 6.53 14.08 11.91
CA PHE A 59 7.23 12.83 11.66
C PHE A 59 8.26 12.96 10.53
N ILE A 60 9.22 12.03 10.55
CA ILE A 60 10.07 11.72 9.42
C ILE A 60 9.90 10.23 9.12
N MET A 61 9.69 9.91 7.84
CA MET A 61 9.63 8.54 7.34
C MET A 61 10.81 8.30 6.40
N TYR A 62 11.33 7.08 6.44
CA TYR A 62 12.39 6.58 5.60
C TYR A 62 12.00 5.24 5.00
N ASN A 63 12.17 5.09 3.70
CA ASN A 63 12.20 3.80 3.02
C ASN A 63 13.56 3.61 2.36
N LYS A 64 14.07 2.38 2.36
CA LYS A 64 15.33 2.04 1.71
C LYS A 64 15.25 0.63 1.12
N ARG A 65 15.76 0.44 -0.08
CA ARG A 65 15.88 -0.90 -0.67
C ARG A 65 16.89 -1.77 0.11
N PRO A 66 16.67 -3.09 0.19
CA PRO A 66 15.62 -3.83 -0.49
C PRO A 66 14.23 -3.68 0.13
N ASN A 67 14.09 -3.67 1.47
CA ASN A 67 12.80 -3.62 2.16
C ASN A 67 12.93 -3.04 3.58
N SER A 68 13.53 -1.87 3.73
CA SER A 68 13.67 -1.21 5.04
C SER A 68 12.71 -0.03 5.17
N TYR A 69 12.13 0.12 6.35
CA TYR A 69 11.18 1.17 6.69
C TYR A 69 11.49 1.72 8.07
N ARG A 70 11.40 3.03 8.26
CA ARG A 70 11.38 3.67 9.57
C ARG A 70 10.43 4.84 9.54
N THR A 71 9.62 5.01 10.57
CA THR A 71 8.93 6.25 10.88
C THR A 71 9.19 6.64 12.31
N GLU A 72 9.49 7.91 12.54
CA GLU A 72 9.69 8.46 13.86
C GLU A 72 9.04 9.83 13.98
N GLY A 73 8.58 10.17 15.19
CA GLY A 73 8.07 11.50 15.50
C GLY A 73 8.11 11.79 16.98
N THR A 74 8.21 13.07 17.33
CA THR A 74 8.37 13.53 18.71
C THR A 74 7.26 14.49 19.08
N PHE A 75 6.57 14.22 20.19
CA PHE A 75 5.56 15.10 20.77
C PHE A 75 5.78 15.24 22.28
N GLN A 76 5.82 16.48 22.78
CA GLN A 76 6.07 16.77 24.20
C GLN A 76 7.32 16.08 24.78
N GLY A 77 8.38 15.95 23.98
CA GLY A 77 9.64 15.29 24.38
C GLY A 77 9.59 13.76 24.36
N MET A 78 8.46 13.15 24.00
CA MET A 78 8.32 11.71 23.82
C MET A 78 8.44 11.36 22.34
N THR A 79 9.33 10.43 22.01
CA THR A 79 9.55 9.99 20.63
C THR A 79 8.93 8.61 20.42
N PHE A 80 8.05 8.49 19.43
CA PHE A 80 7.65 7.19 18.91
C PHE A 80 8.55 6.81 17.73
N ILE A 81 8.85 5.53 17.61
CA ILE A 81 9.61 4.96 16.49
C ILE A 81 8.93 3.67 16.08
N GLN A 82 8.75 3.45 14.79
CA GLN A 82 8.47 2.14 14.22
C GLN A 82 9.48 1.89 13.11
N ALA A 83 10.19 0.76 13.16
CA ALA A 83 11.21 0.45 12.19
C ALA A 83 11.21 -1.04 11.82
N TYR A 84 11.66 -1.32 10.61
CA TYR A 84 11.77 -2.64 10.00
C TYR A 84 12.98 -2.65 9.08
N ASN A 85 13.84 -3.66 9.21
CA ASN A 85 15.09 -3.75 8.45
C ASN A 85 15.00 -4.68 7.22
N GLY A 86 13.85 -5.30 6.97
CA GLY A 86 13.65 -6.32 5.93
C GLY A 86 13.51 -7.74 6.47
N THR A 87 13.79 -7.95 7.76
CA THR A 87 13.59 -9.24 8.45
C THR A 87 12.87 -9.03 9.78
N ASP A 88 13.40 -8.15 10.62
CA ASP A 88 12.96 -7.85 11.96
C ASP A 88 12.50 -6.40 12.05
N GLY A 89 11.71 -6.10 13.07
CA GLY A 89 11.27 -4.74 13.34
C GLY A 89 11.01 -4.51 14.80
N TYR A 90 10.98 -3.24 15.17
CA TYR A 90 10.70 -2.81 16.54
C TYR A 90 9.82 -1.57 16.55
N THR A 91 9.16 -1.37 17.69
CA THR A 91 8.40 -0.17 18.00
C THR A 91 8.83 0.40 19.35
N ILE A 92 8.82 1.72 19.47
CA ILE A 92 8.84 2.47 20.72
C ILE A 92 7.60 3.35 20.67
N ASN A 93 6.70 3.20 21.63
CA ASN A 93 5.46 3.96 21.65
C ASN A 93 5.15 4.43 23.08
N PRO A 94 5.66 5.61 23.47
CA PRO A 94 5.41 6.16 24.79
C PRO A 94 3.92 6.44 25.05
N PHE A 95 3.15 6.69 23.99
CA PHE A 95 1.70 6.93 24.08
C PHE A 95 0.90 5.67 24.44
N SER A 96 1.45 4.47 24.19
CA SER A 96 0.91 3.21 24.67
C SER A 96 1.58 2.73 25.97
N GLY A 97 2.40 3.57 26.62
CA GLY A 97 3.06 3.28 27.88
C GLY A 97 4.41 2.56 27.78
N SER A 98 4.95 2.34 26.57
CA SER A 98 6.26 1.68 26.39
C SER A 98 7.32 2.66 25.89
N THR A 99 8.30 2.97 26.73
CA THR A 99 9.47 3.80 26.36
C THR A 99 10.67 2.99 25.89
N GLU A 100 10.61 1.66 26.02
CA GLU A 100 11.67 0.74 25.59
C GLU A 100 11.32 0.11 24.22
N PRO A 101 12.33 -0.20 23.37
CA PRO A 101 12.11 -0.92 22.13
C PRO A 101 11.43 -2.28 22.36
N GLN A 102 10.30 -2.50 21.70
CA GLN A 102 9.60 -3.79 21.68
C GLN A 102 9.68 -4.39 20.27
N PRO A 103 9.95 -5.70 20.13
CA PRO A 103 9.91 -6.36 18.83
C PRO A 103 8.48 -6.35 18.28
N LEU A 104 8.36 -6.22 16.96
CA LEU A 104 7.07 -6.37 16.27
C LEU A 104 6.63 -7.84 16.26
N SER A 105 5.32 -8.06 16.42
CA SER A 105 4.70 -9.37 16.28
C SER A 105 4.73 -9.86 14.81
N PRO A 106 4.50 -11.16 14.54
CA PRO A 106 4.46 -11.67 13.17
C PRO A 106 3.43 -10.98 12.27
N ASP A 107 2.25 -10.63 12.79
CA ASP A 107 1.21 -9.92 12.03
C ASP A 107 1.63 -8.47 11.71
N GLU A 108 2.31 -7.80 12.66
CA GLU A 108 2.89 -6.48 12.41
C GLU A 108 4.03 -6.54 11.39
N LEU A 109 4.90 -7.54 11.44
CA LEU A 109 5.98 -7.72 10.46
C LEU A 109 5.45 -7.90 9.02
N LYS A 110 4.33 -8.61 8.83
CA LYS A 110 3.66 -8.70 7.53
C LYS A 110 3.21 -7.33 7.03
N SER A 111 2.62 -6.54 7.91
CA SER A 111 2.20 -5.17 7.59
C SER A 111 3.38 -4.26 7.26
N MET A 112 4.50 -4.41 7.98
CA MET A 112 5.73 -3.66 7.70
C MET A 112 6.37 -4.03 6.37
N LYS A 113 6.33 -5.31 5.98
CA LYS A 113 6.82 -5.77 4.68
C LYS A 113 6.09 -5.08 3.52
N VAL A 114 4.77 -4.88 3.65
CA VAL A 114 3.98 -4.13 2.66
C VAL A 114 4.36 -2.65 2.65
N GLN A 115 4.55 -2.02 3.82
CA GLN A 115 4.96 -0.62 3.90
C GLN A 115 6.38 -0.36 3.41
N ALA A 116 7.28 -1.34 3.53
CA ALA A 116 8.66 -1.25 3.11
C ALA A 116 8.87 -1.52 1.60
N ASP A 117 7.87 -2.08 0.93
CA ASP A 117 7.88 -2.37 -0.50
C ASP A 117 7.67 -1.09 -1.33
N ILE A 118 8.78 -0.41 -1.64
CA ILE A 118 8.79 0.84 -2.42
C ILE A 118 8.08 0.68 -3.77
N ASP A 119 8.13 -0.51 -4.38
CA ASP A 119 7.52 -0.74 -5.69
C ASP A 119 6.00 -0.95 -5.62
N GLY A 120 5.48 -1.21 -4.43
CA GLY A 120 4.08 -1.53 -4.18
C GLY A 120 3.70 -2.96 -4.56
N VAL A 121 2.64 -3.46 -3.91
CA VAL A 121 2.18 -4.86 -3.99
C VAL A 121 1.73 -5.32 -5.39
N LEU A 122 1.40 -4.37 -6.28
CA LEU A 122 0.98 -4.63 -7.66
C LEU A 122 2.15 -4.80 -8.62
N TRP A 123 3.30 -4.18 -8.34
CA TRP A 123 4.47 -4.31 -9.21
C TRP A 123 5.11 -5.68 -9.05
N ASN A 124 5.37 -6.36 -10.18
CA ASN A 124 5.91 -7.73 -10.20
C ASN A 124 5.13 -8.68 -9.26
N TYR A 125 3.80 -8.54 -9.24
CA TYR A 125 2.95 -9.25 -8.29
C TYR A 125 3.09 -10.78 -8.40
N LYS A 126 3.38 -11.32 -9.60
CA LYS A 126 3.57 -12.76 -9.82
C LYS A 126 4.86 -13.26 -9.17
N GLU A 127 5.95 -12.50 -9.31
CA GLU A 127 7.24 -12.78 -8.69
C GLU A 127 7.16 -12.68 -7.16
N LYS A 128 6.31 -11.79 -6.65
CA LYS A 128 5.98 -11.67 -5.22
C LYS A 128 5.06 -12.80 -4.72
N GLY A 129 4.55 -13.67 -5.59
CA GLY A 129 3.63 -14.75 -5.24
C GLY A 129 2.19 -14.31 -4.98
N ASN A 130 1.85 -13.06 -5.35
CA ASN A 130 0.53 -12.50 -5.17
C ASN A 130 -0.41 -12.96 -6.30
N LYS A 131 -1.70 -13.09 -5.98
CA LYS A 131 -2.77 -13.26 -6.96
C LYS A 131 -3.50 -11.93 -7.13
N VAL A 132 -3.66 -11.50 -8.37
CA VAL A 132 -4.33 -10.24 -8.70
C VAL A 132 -5.44 -10.50 -9.69
N SER A 133 -6.64 -9.96 -9.42
CA SER A 133 -7.82 -10.01 -10.29
C SER A 133 -8.48 -8.64 -10.41
N LEU A 134 -9.11 -8.40 -11.55
CA LEU A 134 -10.03 -7.27 -11.71
C LEU A 134 -11.42 -7.72 -11.25
N GLU A 135 -12.02 -6.95 -10.35
CA GLU A 135 -13.39 -7.15 -9.86
C GLU A 135 -14.35 -6.19 -10.56
N ALA A 136 -15.63 -6.24 -10.17
CA ALA A 136 -16.59 -5.24 -10.64
C ALA A 136 -16.15 -3.83 -10.21
N ASP A 137 -16.26 -2.88 -11.13
CA ASP A 137 -16.04 -1.46 -10.86
C ASP A 137 -16.90 -0.98 -9.69
N GLN A 138 -16.34 -0.11 -8.87
CA GLN A 138 -17.05 0.47 -7.72
C GLN A 138 -16.95 1.99 -7.73
N ASP A 139 -17.90 2.63 -7.06
CA ASP A 139 -17.87 4.06 -6.79
C ASP A 139 -17.24 4.30 -5.41
N VAL A 140 -16.29 5.24 -5.34
CA VAL A 140 -15.69 5.69 -4.08
C VAL A 140 -16.01 7.17 -3.93
N GLU A 141 -16.97 7.48 -3.05
CA GLU A 141 -17.37 8.86 -2.73
C GLU A 141 -17.73 9.70 -3.98
N GLY A 142 -18.41 9.09 -4.96
CA GLY A 142 -18.78 9.73 -6.24
C GLY A 142 -17.72 9.61 -7.33
N THR A 143 -16.60 8.92 -7.08
CA THR A 143 -15.53 8.68 -8.05
C THR A 143 -15.61 7.26 -8.61
N PRO A 144 -15.88 7.07 -9.91
CA PRO A 144 -15.86 5.76 -10.55
C PRO A 144 -14.45 5.16 -10.55
N CYS A 145 -14.29 3.96 -10.01
CA CYS A 145 -13.02 3.27 -9.88
C CYS A 145 -13.03 1.89 -10.56
N TYR A 146 -11.88 1.50 -11.11
CA TYR A 146 -11.55 0.09 -11.29
C TYR A 146 -11.25 -0.52 -9.93
N THR A 147 -11.75 -1.73 -9.68
CA THR A 147 -11.49 -2.46 -8.43
C THR A 147 -10.53 -3.60 -8.70
N ILE A 148 -9.33 -3.55 -8.10
CA ILE A 148 -8.33 -4.61 -8.21
C ILE A 148 -8.27 -5.37 -6.88
N LYS A 149 -8.53 -6.68 -6.92
CA LYS A 149 -8.35 -7.57 -5.78
C LYS A 149 -6.96 -8.15 -5.78
N ILE A 150 -6.33 -8.17 -4.61
CA ILE A 150 -5.01 -8.73 -4.37
C ILE A 150 -5.12 -9.73 -3.22
N ILE A 151 -4.55 -10.92 -3.40
CA ILE A 151 -4.31 -11.89 -2.33
C ILE A 151 -2.80 -12.10 -2.27
N THR A 152 -2.18 -11.73 -1.16
CA THR A 152 -0.72 -11.82 -0.99
C THR A 152 -0.27 -13.27 -0.77
N SER A 153 1.03 -13.52 -0.89
CA SER A 153 1.63 -14.82 -0.51
C SER A 153 1.34 -15.19 0.95
N ASP A 154 1.16 -14.18 1.80
CA ASP A 154 0.90 -14.30 3.24
C ASP A 154 -0.62 -14.45 3.55
N SER A 155 -1.46 -14.57 2.51
CA SER A 155 -2.92 -14.73 2.53
C SER A 155 -3.73 -13.51 3.00
N ASP A 156 -3.10 -12.35 3.12
CA ASP A 156 -3.80 -11.09 3.34
C ASP A 156 -4.52 -10.65 2.06
N GLN A 157 -5.70 -10.05 2.22
CA GLN A 157 -6.52 -9.58 1.10
C GLN A 157 -6.54 -8.06 1.05
N TYR A 158 -6.36 -7.51 -0.14
CA TYR A 158 -6.51 -6.08 -0.41
C TYR A 158 -7.47 -5.85 -1.58
N LEU A 159 -8.21 -4.74 -1.52
CA LEU A 159 -8.93 -4.16 -2.66
C LEU A 159 -8.33 -2.79 -2.92
N TYR A 160 -7.86 -2.57 -4.14
CA TYR A 160 -7.33 -1.30 -4.62
C TYR A 160 -8.39 -0.65 -5.52
N TYR A 161 -8.71 0.60 -5.25
CA TYR A 161 -9.68 1.38 -5.99
C TYR A 161 -8.97 2.43 -6.82
N ILE A 162 -8.82 2.12 -8.10
CA ILE A 162 -8.07 2.93 -9.06
C ILE A 162 -9.04 3.85 -9.78
N ASP A 163 -8.92 5.16 -9.58
CA ASP A 163 -9.72 6.18 -10.27
C ASP A 163 -9.60 6.00 -11.79
N LYS A 164 -10.74 5.97 -12.50
CA LYS A 164 -10.79 5.77 -13.95
C LYS A 164 -10.28 6.96 -14.75
N GLU A 165 -10.22 8.16 -14.17
CA GLU A 165 -9.71 9.35 -14.84
C GLU A 165 -8.20 9.50 -14.65
N SER A 166 -7.73 9.49 -13.41
CA SER A 166 -6.30 9.71 -13.10
C SER A 166 -5.45 8.45 -13.08
N TYR A 167 -6.07 7.26 -13.00
CA TYR A 167 -5.40 5.97 -12.76
C TYR A 167 -4.61 5.92 -11.44
N MET A 168 -4.88 6.80 -10.48
CA MET A 168 -4.30 6.74 -9.14
C MET A 168 -5.14 5.85 -8.22
N SER A 169 -4.51 5.12 -7.30
CA SER A 169 -5.25 4.45 -6.23
C SER A 169 -5.69 5.49 -5.21
N ILE A 170 -7.01 5.70 -5.08
CA ILE A 170 -7.59 6.70 -4.17
C ILE A 170 -8.12 6.09 -2.87
N LYS A 171 -8.36 4.77 -2.88
CA LYS A 171 -8.72 3.98 -1.70
C LYS A 171 -8.08 2.60 -1.80
N ASN A 172 -7.63 2.08 -0.66
CA ASN A 172 -7.29 0.68 -0.46
C ASN A 172 -8.10 0.15 0.72
N SER A 173 -8.77 -0.98 0.57
CA SER A 173 -9.34 -1.74 1.70
C SER A 173 -8.44 -2.93 1.97
N SER A 174 -8.22 -3.26 3.23
CA SER A 174 -7.42 -4.41 3.67
C SER A 174 -8.24 -5.27 4.61
N ILE A 175 -8.13 -6.59 4.46
CA ILE A 175 -8.61 -7.58 5.41
C ILE A 175 -7.38 -8.40 5.81
N VAL A 176 -6.89 -8.12 7.01
CA VAL A 176 -5.68 -8.74 7.56
C VAL A 176 -6.02 -9.51 8.83
N LYS A 177 -5.26 -10.57 9.11
CA LYS A 177 -5.40 -11.29 10.39
C LYS A 177 -4.62 -10.58 11.48
N VAL A 178 -5.29 -10.26 12.57
CA VAL A 178 -4.68 -9.75 13.81
C VAL A 178 -5.13 -10.63 14.95
N GLN A 179 -4.19 -11.33 15.59
CA GLN A 179 -4.49 -12.24 16.71
C GLN A 179 -5.58 -13.30 16.37
N GLY A 180 -5.61 -13.73 15.11
CA GLY A 180 -6.56 -14.73 14.60
C GLY A 180 -7.92 -14.19 14.18
N ALA A 181 -8.23 -12.92 14.42
CA ALA A 181 -9.44 -12.26 13.93
C ALA A 181 -9.15 -11.51 12.62
N ASP A 182 -10.12 -11.50 11.71
CA ASP A 182 -10.05 -10.67 10.51
C ASP A 182 -10.37 -9.22 10.91
N VAL A 183 -9.46 -8.31 10.56
CA VAL A 183 -9.58 -6.87 10.80
C VAL A 183 -9.65 -6.19 9.44
N GLU A 184 -10.76 -5.50 9.20
CA GLU A 184 -10.95 -4.68 8.01
C GLU A 184 -10.58 -3.22 8.29
N SER A 185 -9.83 -2.61 7.40
CA SER A 185 -9.53 -1.19 7.46
C SER A 185 -9.42 -0.58 6.06
N ASP A 186 -9.80 0.69 5.97
CA ASP A 186 -9.72 1.48 4.75
C ASP A 186 -8.60 2.50 4.85
N THR A 187 -7.93 2.74 3.74
CA THR A 187 -6.93 3.81 3.59
C THR A 187 -7.26 4.61 2.36
N TYR A 188 -7.39 5.92 2.50
CA TYR A 188 -7.67 6.86 1.42
C TYR A 188 -6.41 7.65 1.10
N MET A 189 -6.12 7.86 -0.18
CA MET A 189 -4.95 8.58 -0.65
C MET A 189 -5.38 9.77 -1.51
N SER A 190 -4.82 10.93 -1.22
CA SER A 190 -5.16 12.18 -1.91
C SER A 190 -3.98 13.16 -1.91
N ASN A 191 -4.19 14.36 -2.46
CA ASN A 191 -3.20 15.43 -2.54
C ASN A 191 -1.87 14.98 -3.15
N PHE A 192 -1.93 14.17 -4.21
CA PHE A 192 -0.74 13.55 -4.80
C PHE A 192 0.33 14.58 -5.19
N LEU A 193 1.57 14.27 -4.83
CA LEU A 193 2.76 15.08 -5.08
C LEU A 193 3.60 14.41 -6.17
N LYS A 194 4.05 15.20 -7.15
CA LYS A 194 4.95 14.73 -8.20
C LYS A 194 6.39 15.14 -7.89
N VAL A 195 7.27 14.15 -7.71
CA VAL A 195 8.70 14.36 -7.39
C VAL A 195 9.55 13.53 -8.34
N ASP A 196 10.41 14.21 -9.10
CA ASP A 196 11.25 13.63 -10.17
C ASP A 196 10.52 12.72 -11.18
N GLY A 197 9.21 12.96 -11.34
CA GLY A 197 8.34 12.21 -12.24
C GLY A 197 7.74 10.93 -11.66
N VAL A 198 7.88 10.70 -10.36
CA VAL A 198 7.07 9.74 -9.58
C VAL A 198 5.95 10.49 -8.89
N VAL A 199 4.77 9.87 -8.78
CA VAL A 199 3.60 10.43 -8.10
C VAL A 199 3.37 9.68 -6.78
N LEU A 200 3.40 10.39 -5.66
CA LEU A 200 3.28 9.85 -4.31
C LEU A 200 2.11 10.53 -3.57
N PRO A 201 1.42 9.89 -2.62
CA PRO A 201 0.33 10.52 -1.89
C PRO A 201 0.82 11.69 -1.02
N GLY A 202 0.11 12.82 -1.02
CA GLY A 202 0.39 13.93 -0.10
C GLY A 202 -0.47 13.89 1.17
N LYS A 203 -1.57 13.15 1.14
CA LYS A 203 -2.41 12.86 2.30
C LYS A 203 -2.81 11.39 2.29
N ILE A 204 -2.68 10.73 3.44
CA ILE A 204 -3.14 9.37 3.68
C ILE A 204 -4.12 9.43 4.86
N GLU A 205 -5.31 8.86 4.71
CA GLU A 205 -6.32 8.83 5.77
C GLU A 205 -6.75 7.39 6.03
N SER A 206 -6.45 6.89 7.22
CA SER A 206 -6.87 5.56 7.66
C SER A 206 -8.22 5.65 8.37
N ARG A 207 -9.14 4.76 7.98
CA ARG A 207 -10.45 4.60 8.61
C ARG A 207 -10.64 3.18 9.12
N TYR A 208 -11.24 3.06 10.30
CA TYR A 208 -11.66 1.81 10.89
C TYR A 208 -13.16 1.89 11.21
N GLN A 209 -13.94 0.92 10.72
CA GLN A 209 -15.40 0.94 10.84
C GLN A 209 -16.05 2.25 10.35
N GLY A 210 -15.47 2.84 9.30
CA GLY A 210 -15.95 4.10 8.70
C GLY A 210 -15.45 5.38 9.40
N GLU A 211 -14.86 5.27 10.60
CA GLU A 211 -14.36 6.40 11.37
C GLU A 211 -12.87 6.64 11.10
N THR A 212 -12.48 7.91 10.95
CA THR A 212 -11.07 8.28 10.76
C THR A 212 -10.27 8.04 12.03
N THR A 213 -9.27 7.15 11.95
CA THR A 213 -8.39 6.81 13.08
C THR A 213 -7.04 7.53 13.00
N MET A 214 -6.58 7.84 11.80
CA MET A 214 -5.29 8.48 11.57
C MET A 214 -5.30 9.24 10.25
N VAL A 215 -4.71 10.43 10.23
CA VAL A 215 -4.40 11.18 8.99
C VAL A 215 -2.90 11.45 8.96
N ILE A 216 -2.26 11.18 7.84
CA ILE A 216 -0.87 11.54 7.58
C ILE A 216 -0.88 12.61 6.50
N ASN A 217 -0.40 13.80 6.83
CA ASN A 217 -0.15 14.87 5.86
C ASN A 217 1.34 14.90 5.55
N ILE A 218 1.69 14.84 4.27
CA ILE A 218 3.06 14.74 3.80
C ILE A 218 3.43 16.06 3.13
N ASN A 219 4.45 16.73 3.68
CA ASN A 219 4.89 18.05 3.24
C ASN A 219 5.91 17.95 2.11
N SER A 220 6.80 16.95 2.17
CA SER A 220 7.85 16.78 1.18
C SER A 220 8.31 15.34 1.06
N TYR A 221 8.86 15.03 -0.11
CA TYR A 221 9.63 13.82 -0.38
C TYR A 221 11.02 14.21 -0.91
N GLU A 222 12.05 13.52 -0.40
CA GLU A 222 13.40 13.51 -0.93
C GLU A 222 13.70 12.09 -1.43
N LEU A 223 14.16 11.96 -2.67
CA LEU A 223 14.45 10.67 -3.30
C LEU A 223 15.96 10.42 -3.34
N ASN A 224 16.38 9.17 -3.21
CA ASN A 224 17.78 8.73 -3.23
C ASN A 224 18.65 9.41 -2.15
N THR A 225 18.06 9.73 -0.99
CA THR A 225 18.79 10.20 0.19
C THR A 225 19.74 9.11 0.68
N LYS A 226 20.99 9.46 1.00
CA LYS A 226 21.91 8.51 1.63
C LYS A 226 21.44 8.19 3.05
N LEU A 227 21.13 6.92 3.31
CA LEU A 227 20.63 6.42 4.60
C LEU A 227 21.54 5.31 5.12
N ASP A 228 21.92 5.41 6.39
CA ASP A 228 22.67 4.36 7.09
C ASP A 228 21.74 3.20 7.44
N ASP A 229 22.22 1.96 7.31
CA ASP A 229 21.46 0.77 7.68
C ASP A 229 21.15 0.72 9.18
N SER A 230 21.98 1.36 10.01
CA SER A 230 21.76 1.46 11.45
C SER A 230 20.46 2.18 11.82
N LEU A 231 19.87 2.96 10.91
CA LEU A 231 18.58 3.62 11.12
C LEU A 231 17.41 2.63 11.27
N PHE A 232 17.54 1.44 10.69
CA PHE A 232 16.43 0.47 10.63
C PHE A 232 16.52 -0.63 11.68
N GLY A 233 17.65 -0.70 12.39
CA GLY A 233 17.83 -1.59 13.54
C GLY A 233 17.44 -0.94 14.86
N PRO A 234 17.25 -1.73 15.93
CA PRO A 234 17.00 -1.19 17.26
C PRO A 234 18.16 -0.29 17.71
N PRO A 235 17.91 0.70 18.59
CA PRO A 235 18.97 1.55 19.11
C PRO A 235 20.03 0.69 19.80
N THR A 236 21.30 0.87 19.44
CA THR A 236 22.41 0.29 20.18
C THR A 236 22.57 1.01 21.52
N LYS A 237 22.61 0.25 22.62
CA LYS A 237 22.91 0.78 23.96
C LYS A 237 24.34 1.33 24.05
#